data_AF-A0A352KG69-F1
#
_entry.id   AF-A0A352KG69-F1
#
_cell.length_a   1.000
_cell.length_b   1.000
_cell.length_c   1.000
_cell.angle_alpha   90.00
_cell.angle_beta   90.00
_cell.angle_gamma   90.00
#
_symmetry.space_group_name_H-M   'P 1'
#
loop_
_entity.id
_entity.type
_entity.pdbx_description
1 polymer ?
#
loop_
_entity_poly.entity_id
_entity_poly.type
_entity_poly.pdbx_seq_one_letter_code
_entity_poly.pdbx_strand_id
1 'polypeptide(L)'
;GLTHEILSVVAWIGAAIATLFLYPYARPLVGQYVETSWVGNIVTAVVLFVATAVILSFLSHAISKGVKDSPVGPLDHTLGFLFGVARGGVLVVVLFLGLQWYLGKDPYPQWVANGRTLPLVAAGADMVRELLPNRGNDVPDFDRSMQQLKKPVSGRDASPDSDASTGYKSTQRRALDQLIESNKAAE
;
A
#
# COMPACT_ATOMS: atom_id res chain seq x y z
N GLY A 1 23.52 19.22 -12.61
CA GLY A 1 23.06 20.50 -13.17
C GLY A 1 21.79 20.92 -12.45
N LEU A 2 21.72 22.07 -11.81
CA LEU A 2 20.47 22.65 -11.28
C LEU A 2 19.48 22.80 -12.44
N THR A 3 20.02 23.03 -13.64
CA THR A 3 19.35 22.92 -14.94
C THR A 3 18.69 21.56 -15.19
N HIS A 4 19.36 20.45 -14.89
CA HIS A 4 18.79 19.10 -14.95
C HIS A 4 17.71 18.89 -13.88
N GLU A 5 17.91 19.44 -12.69
CA GLU A 5 16.94 19.32 -11.58
C GLU A 5 15.66 20.10 -11.89
N ILE A 6 15.78 21.33 -12.40
CA ILE A 6 14.64 22.12 -12.89
C ILE A 6 13.97 21.40 -14.06
N LEU A 7 14.74 20.83 -15.01
CA LEU A 7 14.16 20.02 -16.09
C LEU A 7 13.40 18.81 -15.55
N SER A 8 13.89 18.20 -14.47
CA SER A 8 13.24 17.07 -13.79
C SER A 8 11.95 17.50 -13.09
N VAL A 9 11.95 18.63 -12.39
CA VAL A 9 10.75 19.20 -11.75
C VAL A 9 9.72 19.61 -12.81
N VAL A 10 10.15 20.27 -13.88
CA VAL A 10 9.29 20.63 -15.02
C VAL A 10 8.75 19.38 -15.71
N ALA A 11 9.55 18.32 -15.83
CA ALA A 11 9.08 17.03 -16.36
C ALA A 11 8.01 16.39 -15.46
N TRP A 12 8.14 16.49 -14.14
CA TRP A 12 7.14 15.99 -13.19
C TRP A 12 5.85 16.82 -13.20
N ILE A 13 5.97 18.15 -13.22
CA ILE A 13 4.82 19.05 -13.37
C ILE A 13 4.14 18.80 -14.72
N GLY A 14 4.93 18.69 -15.79
CA GLY A 14 4.46 18.33 -17.12
C GLY A 14 3.75 16.98 -17.14
N ALA A 15 4.26 15.99 -16.39
CA ALA A 15 3.63 14.69 -16.28
C ALA A 15 2.30 14.76 -15.51
N ALA A 16 2.22 15.53 -14.43
CA ALA A 16 0.97 15.76 -13.70
C ALA A 16 -0.07 16.44 -14.59
N ILE A 17 0.31 17.53 -15.28
CA ILE A 17 -0.57 18.23 -16.21
C ILE A 17 -1.04 17.30 -17.32
N ALA A 18 -0.11 16.60 -17.98
CA ALA A 18 -0.44 15.65 -19.04
C ALA A 18 -1.37 14.54 -18.55
N THR A 19 -1.16 14.03 -17.33
CA THR A 19 -2.06 13.05 -16.69
C THR A 19 -3.46 13.60 -16.57
N LEU A 20 -3.64 14.82 -16.06
CA LEU A 20 -4.96 15.44 -15.92
C LEU A 20 -5.66 15.61 -17.28
N PHE A 21 -4.92 15.96 -18.33
CA PHE A 21 -5.44 16.07 -19.69
C PHE A 21 -5.77 14.71 -20.32
N LEU A 22 -4.93 13.68 -20.12
CA LEU A 22 -5.12 12.35 -20.71
C LEU A 22 -6.12 11.49 -19.92
N TYR A 23 -6.36 11.80 -18.65
CA TYR A 23 -7.25 11.07 -17.76
C TYR A 23 -8.65 10.80 -18.35
N PRO A 24 -9.40 11.80 -18.85
CA PRO A 24 -10.74 11.54 -19.41
C PRO A 24 -10.74 10.61 -20.63
N TYR A 25 -9.63 10.57 -21.39
CA TYR A 25 -9.50 9.70 -22.56
C TYR A 25 -9.07 8.28 -22.18
N ALA A 26 -8.22 8.13 -21.16
CA ALA A 26 -7.72 6.83 -20.72
C ALA A 26 -8.68 6.12 -19.75
N ARG A 27 -9.49 6.87 -19.00
CA ARG A 27 -10.40 6.29 -18.00
C ARG A 27 -11.40 5.27 -18.58
N PRO A 28 -12.03 5.52 -19.75
CA PRO A 28 -12.89 4.54 -20.41
C PRO A 28 -12.16 3.26 -20.82
N LEU A 29 -10.90 3.37 -21.26
CA LEU A 29 -10.08 2.23 -21.65
C LEU A 29 -9.78 1.32 -20.46
N VAL A 30 -9.40 1.91 -19.31
CA VAL A 30 -9.15 1.17 -18.07
C VAL A 30 -10.45 0.63 -17.46
N GLY A 31 -11.57 1.31 -17.67
CA GLY A 31 -12.90 0.87 -17.22
C GLY A 31 -13.36 -0.45 -17.83
N GLN A 32 -12.78 -0.88 -18.97
CA GLN A 32 -13.06 -2.18 -19.57
C GLN A 32 -12.40 -3.35 -18.83
N TYR A 33 -11.33 -3.08 -18.06
CA TYR A 33 -10.56 -4.09 -17.33
C TYR A 33 -10.78 -4.00 -15.81
N VAL A 34 -11.19 -2.83 -15.32
CA VAL A 34 -11.40 -2.56 -13.90
C VAL A 34 -12.81 -2.02 -13.69
N GLU A 35 -13.73 -2.91 -13.34
CA GLU A 35 -15.14 -2.59 -13.08
C GLU A 35 -15.30 -1.68 -11.85
N THR A 36 -14.43 -1.85 -10.85
CA THR A 36 -14.46 -1.07 -9.63
C THR A 36 -14.10 0.40 -9.92
N SER A 37 -15.11 1.28 -9.84
CA SER A 37 -15.01 2.66 -10.30
C SER A 37 -13.86 3.47 -9.67
N TRP A 38 -13.54 3.25 -8.41
CA TRP A 38 -12.45 3.95 -7.73
C TRP A 38 -11.08 3.35 -8.01
N VAL A 39 -10.97 2.01 -8.07
CA VAL A 39 -9.72 1.32 -8.44
C VAL A 39 -9.32 1.74 -9.85
N GLY A 40 -10.28 1.74 -10.78
CA GLY A 40 -10.02 2.17 -12.14
C GLY A 40 -9.59 3.64 -12.21
N ASN A 41 -10.10 4.52 -11.36
CA ASN A 41 -9.65 5.92 -11.29
C ASN A 41 -8.17 6.01 -10.86
N ILE A 42 -7.81 5.35 -9.76
CA ILE A 42 -6.44 5.37 -9.22
C ILE A 42 -5.48 4.72 -10.20
N VAL A 43 -5.83 3.54 -10.72
CA VAL A 43 -5.01 2.84 -11.71
C VAL A 43 -4.81 3.70 -12.95
N THR A 44 -5.88 4.33 -13.47
CA THR A 44 -5.77 5.23 -14.64
C THR A 44 -4.80 6.37 -14.35
N ALA A 45 -4.97 7.07 -13.22
CA ALA A 45 -4.15 8.21 -12.86
C ALA A 45 -2.68 7.81 -12.65
N VAL A 46 -2.43 6.73 -11.92
CA VAL A 46 -1.08 6.20 -11.65
C VAL A 46 -0.39 5.76 -12.94
N VAL A 47 -1.07 4.96 -13.76
CA VAL A 47 -0.49 4.44 -15.01
C VAL A 47 -0.16 5.58 -15.96
N LEU A 48 -1.08 6.53 -16.15
CA LEU A 48 -0.85 7.72 -16.97
C LEU A 48 0.31 8.55 -16.45
N PHE A 49 0.34 8.79 -15.15
CA PHE A 49 1.37 9.59 -14.51
C PHE A 49 2.75 8.97 -14.68
N VAL A 50 2.88 7.69 -14.38
CA VAL A 50 4.14 6.95 -14.54
C VAL A 50 4.55 6.90 -16.00
N ALA A 51 3.64 6.54 -16.91
CA ALA A 51 3.94 6.47 -18.35
C ALA A 51 4.42 7.84 -18.88
N THR A 52 3.72 8.91 -18.53
CA THR A 52 4.08 10.25 -19.00
C THR A 52 5.37 10.74 -18.37
N ALA A 53 5.55 10.52 -17.05
CA ALA A 53 6.79 10.85 -16.35
C ALA A 53 7.99 10.10 -16.93
N VAL A 54 7.83 8.83 -17.33
CA VAL A 54 8.88 8.04 -18.01
C VAL A 54 9.22 8.66 -19.37
N ILE A 55 8.22 9.00 -20.19
CA ILE A 55 8.44 9.65 -21.50
C ILE A 55 9.16 10.99 -21.34
N LEU A 56 8.68 11.85 -20.44
CA LEU A 56 9.29 13.15 -20.15
C LEU A 56 10.71 13.01 -19.56
N SER A 57 10.96 11.96 -18.78
CA SER A 57 12.30 11.65 -18.26
C SER A 57 13.25 11.27 -19.39
N PHE A 58 12.83 10.45 -20.34
CA PHE A 58 13.65 10.11 -21.52
C PHE A 58 13.94 11.36 -22.37
N LEU A 59 12.93 12.22 -22.56
CA LEU A 59 13.09 13.46 -23.31
C LEU A 59 14.06 14.42 -22.63
N SER A 60 13.94 14.59 -21.31
CA SER A 60 14.87 15.38 -20.50
C SER A 60 16.31 14.86 -20.61
N HIS A 61 16.50 13.54 -20.55
CA HIS A 61 17.82 12.91 -20.69
C HIS A 61 18.43 13.11 -22.09
N ALA A 62 17.60 13.12 -23.14
CA ALA A 62 18.03 13.39 -24.52
C ALA A 62 18.48 14.85 -24.70
N ILE A 63 17.73 15.81 -24.15
CA ILE A 63 18.05 17.25 -24.19
C ILE A 63 19.36 17.51 -23.44
N SER A 64 19.52 16.91 -22.27
CA SER A 64 20.69 17.04 -21.42
C SER A 64 21.99 16.50 -22.02
N LYS A 65 21.93 15.46 -22.86
CA LYS A 65 23.12 14.99 -23.59
C LYS A 65 23.63 15.99 -24.62
N GLY A 66 22.78 16.92 -25.07
CA GLY A 66 23.11 18.00 -26.00
C GLY A 66 23.75 19.22 -25.33
N VAL A 67 23.59 19.40 -24.01
CA VAL A 67 24.15 20.52 -23.24
C VAL A 67 25.31 20.02 -22.38
N LYS A 68 26.45 19.72 -23.01
CA LYS A 68 27.70 19.43 -22.29
C LYS A 68 28.50 20.73 -22.11
N ASP A 69 29.24 20.77 -20.99
CA ASP A 69 30.19 21.81 -20.54
C ASP A 69 29.67 22.83 -19.51
N SER A 70 29.62 22.44 -18.22
CA SER A 70 29.81 23.40 -17.12
C SER A 70 30.25 22.75 -15.78
N PRO A 71 31.21 23.35 -15.03
CA PRO A 71 31.81 22.78 -13.82
C PRO A 71 31.02 23.07 -12.53
N VAL A 72 29.73 22.72 -12.49
CA VAL A 72 28.89 22.81 -11.27
C VAL A 72 28.65 21.40 -10.73
N GLY A 73 29.73 20.74 -10.29
CA GLY A 73 29.83 19.27 -10.19
C GLY A 73 29.24 18.55 -8.96
N PRO A 74 29.27 19.08 -7.72
CA PRO A 74 28.90 18.27 -6.54
C PRO A 74 27.51 18.52 -5.94
N LEU A 75 27.09 19.79 -5.81
CA LEU A 75 25.84 20.15 -5.09
C LEU A 75 24.57 19.74 -5.86
N ASP A 76 24.68 19.64 -7.18
CA ASP A 76 23.57 19.17 -8.02
C ASP A 76 23.36 17.66 -7.96
N HIS A 77 24.41 16.89 -7.75
CA HIS A 77 24.27 15.43 -7.67
C HIS A 77 23.59 15.02 -6.37
N THR A 78 23.76 15.77 -5.29
CA THR A 78 23.10 15.48 -4.01
C THR A 78 21.61 15.85 -4.03
N LEU A 79 21.24 16.95 -4.71
CA LEU A 79 19.83 17.32 -4.93
C LEU A 79 19.12 16.32 -5.86
N GLY A 80 19.77 15.92 -6.96
CA GLY A 80 19.25 14.87 -7.85
C GLY A 80 19.15 13.49 -7.21
N PHE A 81 20.08 13.16 -6.33
CA PHE A 81 19.99 11.97 -5.50
C PHE A 81 18.80 12.04 -4.54
N LEU A 82 18.63 13.16 -3.83
CA LEU A 82 17.52 13.34 -2.89
C LEU A 82 16.16 13.31 -3.59
N PHE A 83 16.04 13.96 -4.74
CA PHE A 83 14.85 13.91 -5.59
C PHE A 83 14.61 12.49 -6.13
N GLY A 84 15.67 11.78 -6.53
CA GLY A 84 15.61 10.38 -6.94
C GLY A 84 15.15 9.44 -5.81
N VAL A 85 15.60 9.67 -4.58
CA VAL A 85 15.14 8.93 -3.40
C VAL A 85 13.67 9.24 -3.10
N ALA A 86 13.28 10.52 -3.13
CA ALA A 86 11.89 10.93 -2.92
C ALA A 86 10.95 10.31 -3.96
N ARG A 87 11.30 10.41 -5.26
CA ARG A 87 10.49 9.81 -6.34
C ARG A 87 10.43 8.28 -6.23
N GLY A 88 11.55 7.65 -5.84
CA GLY A 88 11.62 6.21 -5.61
C GLY A 88 10.67 5.81 -4.48
N GLY A 89 10.64 6.58 -3.39
CA GLY A 89 9.69 6.42 -2.29
C GLY A 89 8.24 6.47 -2.75
N VAL A 90 7.86 7.47 -3.57
CA VAL A 90 6.50 7.57 -4.12
C VAL A 90 6.13 6.32 -4.92
N LEU A 91 7.01 5.83 -5.79
CA LEU A 91 6.76 4.61 -6.57
C LEU A 91 6.61 3.38 -5.66
N VAL A 92 7.44 3.25 -4.62
CA VAL A 92 7.35 2.15 -3.66
C VAL A 92 6.02 2.19 -2.88
N VAL A 93 5.56 3.38 -2.47
CA VAL A 93 4.25 3.56 -1.81
C VAL A 93 3.10 3.13 -2.73
N VAL A 94 3.15 3.53 -4.00
CA VAL A 94 2.13 3.14 -4.99
C VAL A 94 2.14 1.63 -5.23
N LEU A 95 3.32 1.02 -5.40
CA LEU A 95 3.46 -0.43 -5.51
C LEU A 95 2.93 -1.15 -4.28
N PHE A 96 3.22 -0.61 -3.10
CA PHE A 96 2.76 -1.16 -1.82
C PHE A 96 1.24 -1.12 -1.71
N LEU A 97 0.60 0.00 -2.03
CA LEU A 97 -0.87 0.11 -2.10
C LEU A 97 -1.46 -0.90 -3.09
N GLY A 98 -0.83 -1.07 -4.25
CA GLY A 98 -1.22 -2.09 -5.23
C GLY A 98 -1.08 -3.52 -4.71
N LEU A 99 -0.02 -3.80 -3.95
CA LEU A 99 0.21 -5.09 -3.30
C LEU A 99 -0.84 -5.38 -2.23
N GLN A 100 -1.21 -4.40 -1.41
CA GLN A 100 -2.28 -4.54 -0.42
C GLN A 100 -3.62 -4.87 -1.09
N TRP A 101 -3.91 -4.21 -2.20
CA TRP A 101 -5.09 -4.52 -2.99
C TRP A 101 -5.05 -5.95 -3.56
N TYR A 102 -3.91 -6.37 -4.10
CA TYR A 102 -3.73 -7.72 -4.66
C TYR A 102 -3.86 -8.83 -3.60
N LEU A 103 -3.28 -8.64 -2.40
CA LEU A 103 -3.37 -9.60 -1.31
C LEU A 103 -4.74 -9.55 -0.60
N GLY A 104 -5.38 -8.38 -0.55
CA GLY A 104 -6.64 -8.20 0.17
C GLY A 104 -6.50 -8.48 1.67
N LYS A 105 -6.87 -9.70 2.09
CA LYS A 105 -6.76 -10.18 3.47
C LYS A 105 -5.64 -11.20 3.69
N ASP A 106 -4.95 -11.60 2.62
CA ASP A 106 -3.87 -12.57 2.70
C ASP A 106 -2.67 -11.97 3.45
N PRO A 107 -1.91 -12.81 4.18
CA PRO A 107 -0.74 -12.35 4.91
C PRO A 107 0.35 -11.85 3.95
N TYR A 108 1.02 -10.77 4.33
CA TYR A 108 2.15 -10.25 3.54
C TYR A 108 3.28 -11.30 3.42
N PRO A 109 3.96 -11.38 2.27
CA PRO A 109 5.13 -12.22 2.12
C PRO A 109 6.23 -11.82 3.12
N GLN A 110 7.02 -12.79 3.59
CA GLN A 110 8.05 -12.51 4.60
C GLN A 110 9.07 -11.45 4.18
N TRP A 111 9.36 -11.32 2.88
CA TRP A 111 10.26 -10.28 2.36
C TRP A 111 9.68 -8.86 2.47
N VAL A 112 8.35 -8.71 2.49
CA VAL A 112 7.67 -7.43 2.75
C VAL A 112 7.56 -7.20 4.25
N ALA A 113 7.08 -8.20 4.99
CA ALA A 113 6.81 -8.10 6.42
C ALA A 113 8.07 -7.79 7.25
N ASN A 114 9.23 -8.29 6.82
CA ASN A 114 10.52 -8.05 7.46
C ASN A 114 11.25 -6.80 6.93
N GLY A 115 10.65 -6.05 6.02
CA GLY A 115 11.28 -4.88 5.40
C GLY A 115 11.51 -3.76 6.40
N ARG A 116 12.75 -3.28 6.55
CA ARG A 116 13.06 -2.15 7.46
C ARG A 116 12.41 -0.83 7.04
N THR A 117 12.16 -0.66 5.75
CA THR A 117 11.50 0.53 5.20
C THR A 117 9.98 0.43 5.23
N LEU A 118 9.42 -0.72 5.61
CA LEU A 118 7.98 -0.95 5.68
C LEU A 118 7.22 0.13 6.47
N PRO A 119 7.64 0.55 7.69
CA PRO A 119 6.93 1.59 8.44
C PRO A 119 6.94 2.95 7.72
N LEU A 120 8.01 3.29 6.99
CA LEU A 120 8.10 4.54 6.22
C LEU A 120 7.15 4.50 5.02
N VAL A 121 7.11 3.36 4.33
CA VAL A 121 6.23 3.14 3.17
C VAL A 121 4.76 3.13 3.61
N ALA A 122 4.46 2.51 4.76
CA ALA A 122 3.12 2.51 5.34
C ALA A 122 2.65 3.93 5.68
N ALA A 123 3.48 4.73 6.37
CA ALA A 123 3.16 6.12 6.66
C ALA A 123 2.90 6.95 5.38
N GLY A 124 3.70 6.73 4.33
CA GLY A 124 3.47 7.35 3.03
C GLY A 124 2.16 6.90 2.37
N ALA A 125 1.79 5.63 2.51
CA ALA A 125 0.52 5.11 2.02
C ALA A 125 -0.67 5.74 2.77
N ASP A 126 -0.55 5.95 4.07
CA ASP A 126 -1.58 6.59 4.89
C ASP A 126 -1.77 8.07 4.53
N MET A 127 -0.67 8.81 4.30
CA MET A 127 -0.74 10.19 3.77
C MET A 127 -1.50 10.25 2.43
N VAL A 128 -1.25 9.29 1.54
CA VAL A 128 -1.96 9.24 0.25
C VAL A 128 -3.46 8.97 0.45
N ARG A 129 -3.84 8.16 1.44
CA ARG A 129 -5.25 7.86 1.76
C ARG A 129 -5.99 9.08 2.30
N GLU A 130 -5.35 9.89 3.13
CA GLU A 130 -5.94 11.13 3.68
C GLU A 130 -6.24 12.16 2.59
N LEU A 131 -5.44 12.18 1.53
CA LEU A 131 -5.60 13.07 0.38
C LEU A 131 -6.70 12.63 -0.59
N LEU A 132 -7.32 11.45 -0.41
CA LEU A 132 -8.38 10.94 -1.26
C LEU A 132 -9.77 11.27 -0.65
N PRO A 133 -10.46 12.33 -1.10
CA PRO A 133 -11.77 12.70 -0.58
C PRO A 133 -12.81 11.67 -1.06
N ASN A 134 -13.41 10.96 -0.12
CA ASN A 134 -14.43 9.92 -0.32
C ASN A 134 -13.92 8.61 -0.96
N ARG A 135 -13.56 7.62 -0.12
CA ARG A 135 -13.84 6.16 -0.24
C ARG A 135 -12.81 5.29 0.52
N GLY A 136 -12.52 5.62 1.78
CA GLY A 136 -11.57 4.90 2.64
C GLY A 136 -11.96 3.47 3.08
N ASN A 137 -12.81 2.77 2.32
CA ASN A 137 -13.42 1.51 2.77
C ASN A 137 -12.87 0.28 2.02
N ASP A 138 -12.26 0.45 0.85
CA ASP A 138 -11.91 -0.66 -0.04
C ASP A 138 -10.39 -0.90 -0.16
N VAL A 139 -9.56 -0.04 0.43
CA VAL A 139 -8.10 -0.25 0.53
C VAL A 139 -7.83 -0.85 1.91
N PRO A 140 -7.24 -2.06 2.01
CA PRO A 140 -6.91 -2.68 3.28
C PRO A 140 -6.02 -1.77 4.12
N ASP A 141 -6.52 -1.39 5.30
CA ASP A 141 -5.79 -0.58 6.25
C ASP A 141 -4.55 -1.33 6.74
N PHE A 142 -3.37 -0.73 6.56
CA PHE A 142 -2.10 -1.39 6.88
C PHE A 142 -2.04 -1.77 8.36
N ASP A 143 -2.53 -0.88 9.23
CA ASP A 143 -2.57 -1.11 10.68
C ASP A 143 -3.44 -2.31 11.03
N ARG A 144 -4.56 -2.51 10.33
CA ARG A 144 -5.39 -3.71 10.51
C ARG A 144 -4.66 -4.98 10.05
N SER A 145 -3.97 -4.93 8.92
CA SER A 145 -3.20 -6.08 8.41
C SER A 145 -2.05 -6.45 9.36
N MET A 146 -1.34 -5.48 9.91
CA MET A 146 -0.27 -5.70 10.90
C MET A 146 -0.83 -6.25 12.22
N GLN A 147 -1.99 -5.77 12.66
CA GLN A 147 -2.68 -6.35 13.81
C GLN A 147 -3.13 -7.79 13.56
N GLN A 148 -3.51 -8.14 12.33
CA GLN A 148 -3.83 -9.53 11.96
C GLN A 148 -2.59 -10.43 11.92
N LEU A 149 -1.43 -9.91 11.53
CA LEU A 149 -0.16 -10.63 11.58
C LEU A 149 0.37 -10.80 13.01
N LYS A 150 0.08 -9.82 13.88
CA LYS A 150 0.49 -9.83 15.29
C LYS A 150 -0.48 -10.60 16.18
N LYS A 151 -1.73 -10.75 15.75
CA LYS A 151 -2.60 -11.80 16.26
C LYS A 151 -1.98 -13.12 15.81
N PRO A 152 -1.64 -14.04 16.73
CA PRO A 152 -1.34 -15.39 16.28
C PRO A 152 -2.51 -15.81 15.39
N VAL A 153 -2.22 -16.53 14.29
CA VAL A 153 -3.25 -17.31 13.62
C VAL A 153 -3.87 -18.15 14.72
N SER A 154 -4.96 -17.66 15.30
CA SER A 154 -5.88 -18.47 16.07
C SER A 154 -6.44 -19.40 15.02
N GLY A 155 -5.71 -20.51 14.85
CA GLY A 155 -6.31 -21.74 14.43
C GLY A 155 -7.61 -21.88 15.21
N ARG A 156 -8.63 -22.31 14.48
CA ARG A 156 -9.89 -22.85 14.98
C ARG A 156 -9.87 -23.15 16.48
N ASP A 157 -10.83 -22.55 17.17
CA ASP A 157 -11.39 -23.01 18.43
C ASP A 157 -10.42 -23.11 19.61
N ALA A 158 -10.30 -22.01 20.37
CA ALA A 158 -10.29 -22.05 21.84
C ALA A 158 -10.11 -20.64 22.41
N SER A 159 -11.16 -20.12 23.05
CA SER A 159 -11.07 -18.97 23.95
C SER A 159 -10.18 -19.33 25.16
N PRO A 160 -9.11 -18.58 25.49
CA PRO A 160 -8.36 -18.80 26.71
C PRO A 160 -8.97 -17.95 27.82
N ASP A 161 -9.90 -18.55 28.56
CA ASP A 161 -10.45 -17.98 29.78
C ASP A 161 -9.47 -18.31 30.92
N SER A 162 -8.52 -17.41 31.16
CA SER A 162 -7.50 -17.51 32.19
C SER A 162 -8.12 -17.34 33.57
N ASP A 163 -8.34 -18.45 34.26
CA ASP A 163 -8.30 -18.50 35.73
C ASP A 163 -7.92 -19.91 36.16
N ALA A 164 -6.63 -20.06 36.50
CA ALA A 164 -6.11 -21.23 37.17
C ALA A 164 -6.48 -21.14 38.66
N SER A 165 -7.64 -21.70 39.00
CA SER A 165 -7.85 -22.30 40.32
C SER A 165 -8.43 -23.69 40.12
N THR A 166 -7.80 -24.65 40.78
CA THR A 166 -8.04 -26.09 40.71
C THR A 166 -9.49 -26.44 41.03
N GLY A 167 -10.31 -26.63 39.98
CA GLY A 167 -11.67 -27.14 40.10
C GLY A 167 -12.53 -26.86 38.86
N TYR A 168 -13.35 -27.82 38.45
CA TYR A 168 -14.33 -27.63 37.37
C TYR A 168 -15.22 -26.40 37.65
N LYS A 169 -15.36 -25.50 36.66
CA LYS A 169 -16.18 -24.29 36.74
C LYS A 169 -17.64 -24.69 37.03
N SER A 170 -18.39 -23.86 37.76
CA SER A 170 -19.79 -24.15 38.17
C SER A 170 -20.73 -24.42 36.97
N THR A 171 -20.40 -23.87 35.80
CA THR A 171 -21.12 -24.12 34.54
C THR A 171 -20.79 -25.50 33.97
N GLN A 172 -19.54 -25.95 34.07
CA GLN A 172 -19.11 -27.29 33.63
C GLN A 172 -19.67 -28.38 34.54
N ARG A 173 -19.79 -28.12 35.86
CA ARG A 173 -20.46 -29.03 36.80
C ARG A 173 -21.92 -29.25 36.42
N ARG A 174 -22.67 -28.17 36.16
CA ARG A 174 -24.07 -28.25 35.73
C ARG A 174 -24.25 -29.01 34.42
N ALA A 175 -23.31 -28.85 33.48
CA ALA A 175 -23.34 -29.62 32.24
C ALA A 175 -23.08 -31.12 32.47
N LEU A 176 -22.17 -31.47 33.39
CA LEU A 176 -21.95 -32.86 33.80
C LEU A 176 -23.17 -33.46 34.51
N ASP A 177 -23.80 -32.71 35.41
CA ASP A 177 -24.99 -33.15 36.14
C ASP A 177 -26.15 -33.45 35.17
N GLN A 178 -26.36 -32.60 34.16
CA GLN A 178 -27.35 -32.83 33.10
C GLN A 178 -27.05 -34.08 32.26
N LEU A 179 -25.78 -34.36 31.97
CA LEU A 179 -25.39 -35.56 31.22
C LEU A 179 -25.56 -36.84 32.06
N ILE A 180 -25.30 -36.78 33.36
CA ILE A 180 -25.50 -37.90 34.27
C ILE A 180 -27.00 -38.17 34.45
N GLU A 181 -27.80 -37.11 34.62
CA GLU A 181 -29.24 -37.22 34.80
C GLU A 181 -29.97 -37.69 33.53
N SER A 182 -29.55 -37.20 32.35
CA SER A 182 -30.11 -37.66 31.07
C SER A 182 -29.79 -39.12 30.77
N ASN A 183 -28.60 -39.62 31.15
CA ASN A 183 -28.27 -41.03 30.95
C ASN A 183 -29.01 -41.94 31.94
N LYS A 184 -29.26 -41.45 33.16
CA LYS A 184 -30.04 -42.16 34.18
C LYS A 184 -31.56 -42.18 33.89
N ALA A 185 -32.04 -41.24 33.08
CA ALA A 185 -33.42 -41.22 32.59
C ALA A 185 -33.62 -42.08 31.32
N ALA A 186 -32.53 -42.57 30.71
CA ALA A 186 -32.54 -43.40 29.51
C ALA A 186 -32.40 -44.91 29.81
N GLU A 187 -32.17 -45.29 31.08
CA GLU A 187 -32.29 -46.65 31.61
C GLU A 187 -33.62 -46.84 32.36
#